data_AF-A0A091UGC0-F1
#
_entry.id   AF-A0A091UGC0-F1
#
_cell.length_a   1.000
_cell.length_b   1.000
_cell.length_c   1.000
_cell.angle_alpha   90.00
_cell.angle_beta   90.00
_cell.angle_gamma   90.00
#
_symmetry.space_group_name_H-M   'P 1'
#
loop_
_entity.id
_entity.type
_entity.pdbx_description
1 polymer ?
#
loop_
_entity_poly.entity_id
_entity_poly.type
_entity_poly.pdbx_seq_one_letter_code
_entity_poly.pdbx_strand_id
1 'polypeptide(L)'
;SLNCVEWSLLPPATEEMVAQAEQLRGRFQGDPSFEYEYTEINAEDAERLFEDGKEPMIKEEARLVATIEQIDRAVGIIPRGAFVKTPLGSVHENRNFEGLSLTEAKKLSSYFHFTEPVNLKNKTLLEKADLDPSTDFLDSLEHDIPQGSWTVQLEKGGTVVVLRSLLWLGLTFYHVPMTKQYGYVYFGTGEKNLDLPFML
;
A
#
# COMPACT_ATOMS: atom_id res chain seq x y z
N SER A 1 -9.13 13.25 11.46
CA SER A 1 -9.60 13.67 12.79
C SER A 1 -8.43 13.62 13.76
N LEU A 2 -8.29 14.59 14.66
CA LEU A 2 -7.27 14.58 15.72
C LEU A 2 -7.83 14.12 17.08
N ASN A 3 -9.16 14.05 17.21
CA ASN A 3 -9.87 13.75 18.47
C ASN A 3 -10.92 12.63 18.34
N CYS A 4 -11.00 11.98 17.17
CA CYS A 4 -12.01 10.97 16.83
C CYS A 4 -13.48 11.44 16.87
N VAL A 5 -13.72 12.75 16.93
CA VAL A 5 -15.06 13.36 16.96
C VAL A 5 -15.27 14.26 15.74
N GLU A 6 -14.30 15.10 15.44
CA GLU A 6 -14.36 16.08 14.34
C GLU A 6 -13.58 15.56 13.13
N TRP A 7 -14.23 15.54 11.98
CA TRP A 7 -13.69 14.98 10.74
C TRP A 7 -13.57 16.05 9.68
N SER A 8 -12.34 16.38 9.33
CA SER A 8 -12.02 17.22 8.17
C SER A 8 -11.88 16.37 6.91
N LEU A 9 -12.30 16.91 5.78
CA LEU A 9 -12.11 16.27 4.48
C LEU A 9 -10.67 16.49 4.01
N LEU A 10 -10.03 15.42 3.55
CA LEU A 10 -8.75 15.47 2.85
C LEU A 10 -9.02 15.50 1.33
N PRO A 11 -8.37 16.38 0.55
CA PRO A 11 -8.49 16.38 -0.90
C PRO A 11 -7.84 15.11 -1.50
N PRO A 12 -8.21 14.71 -2.73
CA PRO A 12 -7.51 13.64 -3.44
C PRO A 12 -6.03 13.98 -3.65
N ALA A 13 -5.16 12.97 -3.58
CA ALA A 13 -3.74 13.13 -3.85
C ALA A 13 -3.48 13.44 -5.33
N THR A 14 -2.64 14.43 -5.61
CA THR A 14 -2.09 14.65 -6.95
C THR A 14 -0.72 13.98 -7.09
N GLU A 15 -0.28 13.70 -8.31
CA GLU A 15 1.06 13.14 -8.57
C GLU A 15 2.16 14.07 -8.07
N GLU A 16 1.97 15.38 -8.20
CA GLU A 16 2.87 16.41 -7.67
C GLU A 16 3.01 16.31 -6.16
N MET A 17 1.89 16.20 -5.42
CA MET A 17 1.91 16.06 -3.95
C MET A 17 2.66 14.80 -3.52
N VAL A 18 2.48 13.69 -4.24
CA VAL A 18 3.19 12.44 -3.96
C VAL A 18 4.70 12.61 -4.19
N ALA A 19 5.10 13.13 -5.34
CA ALA A 19 6.51 13.32 -5.68
C ALA A 19 7.20 14.31 -4.72
N GLN A 20 6.49 15.36 -4.30
CA GLN A 20 6.92 16.31 -3.28
C GLN A 20 7.08 15.64 -1.91
N ALA A 21 6.08 14.89 -1.44
CA ALA A 21 6.15 14.22 -0.14
C ALA A 21 7.27 13.17 -0.06
N GLU A 22 7.63 12.53 -1.18
CA GLU A 22 8.75 11.58 -1.27
C GLU A 22 10.12 12.21 -1.02
N GLN A 23 10.25 13.55 -1.10
CA GLN A 23 11.48 14.27 -0.78
C GLN A 23 11.61 14.58 0.72
N LEU A 24 10.52 14.48 1.49
CA LEU A 24 10.53 14.78 2.91
C LEU A 24 10.76 13.54 3.77
N ARG A 25 11.45 13.75 4.90
CA ARG A 25 11.72 12.74 5.93
C ARG A 25 11.33 13.30 7.30
N GLY A 26 11.20 12.41 8.29
CA GLY A 26 10.87 12.77 9.65
C GLY A 26 9.37 12.78 9.94
N ARG A 27 9.03 13.08 11.19
CA ARG A 27 7.67 12.94 11.71
C ARG A 27 6.77 14.12 11.33
N PHE A 28 5.46 13.86 11.34
CA PHE A 28 4.43 14.89 11.31
C PHE A 28 4.44 15.72 12.60
N GLN A 29 4.10 17.01 12.51
CA GLN A 29 4.00 17.93 13.64
C GLN A 29 2.66 17.81 14.37
N GLY A 30 1.62 17.32 13.70
CA GLY A 30 0.25 17.25 14.21
C GLY A 30 -0.56 18.53 13.98
N ASP A 31 -0.09 19.42 13.09
CA ASP A 31 -0.77 20.65 12.71
C ASP A 31 -0.95 20.67 11.18
N PRO A 32 -2.19 20.54 10.67
CA PRO A 32 -2.48 20.54 9.23
C PRO A 32 -1.96 21.79 8.49
N SER A 33 -1.82 22.91 9.20
CA SER A 33 -1.38 24.20 8.64
C SER A 33 0.13 24.42 8.69
N PHE A 34 0.88 23.50 9.29
CA PHE A 34 2.34 23.56 9.31
C PHE A 34 2.92 23.43 7.90
N GLU A 35 3.94 24.23 7.59
CA GLU A 35 4.61 24.25 6.29
C GLU A 35 6.03 23.71 6.42
N TYR A 36 6.35 22.70 5.62
CA TYR A 36 7.68 22.12 5.53
C TYR A 36 8.46 22.86 4.45
N GLU A 37 9.62 23.39 4.82
CA GLU A 37 10.65 23.81 3.88
C GLU A 37 11.46 22.59 3.43
N TYR A 38 11.79 22.54 2.15
CA TYR A 38 12.68 21.50 1.66
C TYR A 38 14.14 21.96 1.77
N THR A 39 14.87 21.40 2.72
CA THR A 39 16.25 21.81 3.00
C THR A 39 17.29 21.18 2.07
N GLU A 40 16.97 20.05 1.41
CA GLU A 40 17.95 19.26 0.64
C GLU A 40 17.34 18.64 -0.64
N ILE A 41 16.71 19.44 -1.49
CA ILE A 41 16.32 18.97 -2.84
C ILE A 41 17.49 19.19 -3.80
N ASN A 42 17.78 18.22 -4.65
CA ASN A 42 18.71 18.44 -5.75
C ASN A 42 18.10 19.39 -6.80
N ALA A 43 18.94 20.02 -7.62
CA ALA A 43 18.51 21.04 -8.57
C ALA A 43 17.57 20.51 -9.67
N GLU A 44 17.74 19.25 -10.09
CA GLU A 44 16.91 18.61 -11.13
C GLU A 44 15.48 18.35 -10.64
N ASP A 45 15.35 17.83 -9.41
CA ASP A 45 14.07 17.63 -8.74
C ASP A 45 13.41 18.97 -8.40
N ALA A 46 14.20 20.00 -8.06
CA ALA A 46 13.67 21.34 -7.83
C ALA A 46 13.05 21.95 -9.11
N GLU A 47 13.73 21.85 -10.25
CA GLU A 47 13.21 22.34 -11.54
C GLU A 47 11.95 21.57 -11.99
N ARG A 48 11.84 20.30 -11.63
CA ARG A 48 10.69 19.45 -11.97
C ARG A 48 9.48 19.67 -11.06
N LEU A 49 9.70 19.85 -9.76
CA LEU A 49 8.65 19.83 -8.73
C LEU A 49 8.08 21.21 -8.41
N PHE A 50 8.79 22.29 -8.74
CA PHE A 50 8.38 23.65 -8.46
C PHE A 50 8.31 24.45 -9.76
N GLU A 51 7.15 25.06 -10.02
CA GLU A 51 7.02 26.06 -11.08
C GLU A 51 7.85 27.31 -10.73
N ASP A 52 8.49 27.90 -11.74
CA ASP A 52 9.36 29.07 -11.65
C ASP A 52 8.77 30.18 -10.74
N GLY A 53 9.27 30.27 -9.50
CA GLY A 53 8.93 31.32 -8.54
C GLY A 53 8.09 30.92 -7.32
N LYS A 54 7.65 29.65 -7.17
CA LYS A 54 7.07 29.18 -5.90
C LYS A 54 8.17 28.74 -4.94
N GLU A 55 8.13 29.25 -3.71
CA GLU A 55 8.99 28.73 -2.64
C GLU A 55 8.73 27.23 -2.49
N PRO A 56 9.78 26.41 -2.35
CA PRO A 56 9.62 24.98 -2.15
C PRO A 56 9.08 24.77 -0.74
N MET A 57 7.75 24.75 -0.62
CA MET A 57 7.05 24.47 0.62
C MET A 57 5.88 23.55 0.37
N ILE A 58 5.59 22.68 1.33
CA ILE A 58 4.41 21.82 1.33
C ILE A 58 3.74 21.87 2.70
N LYS A 59 2.42 22.03 2.70
CA LYS A 59 1.63 21.95 3.92
C LYS A 59 1.58 20.53 4.44
N GLU A 60 1.52 20.38 5.76
CA GLU A 60 1.39 19.10 6.43
C GLU A 60 0.17 18.31 5.95
N GLU A 61 -0.97 18.97 5.74
CA GLU A 61 -2.17 18.32 5.19
C GLU A 61 -1.91 17.69 3.81
N ALA A 62 -1.16 18.37 2.94
CA ALA A 62 -0.84 17.89 1.60
C ALA A 62 0.14 16.72 1.66
N ARG A 63 1.16 16.81 2.53
CA ARG A 63 2.09 15.71 2.81
C ARG A 63 1.36 14.48 3.35
N LEU A 64 0.40 14.69 4.26
CA LEU A 64 -0.40 13.62 4.85
C LEU A 64 -1.24 12.91 3.79
N VAL A 65 -1.94 13.66 2.93
CA VAL A 65 -2.71 13.11 1.80
C VAL A 65 -1.83 12.22 0.91
N ALA A 66 -0.66 12.73 0.51
CA ALA A 66 0.28 11.99 -0.31
C ALA A 66 0.82 10.72 0.38
N THR A 67 1.06 10.79 1.69
CA THR A 67 1.54 9.65 2.47
C THR A 67 0.46 8.57 2.59
N ILE A 68 -0.79 8.96 2.82
CA ILE A 68 -1.93 8.03 2.84
C ILE A 68 -2.06 7.33 1.49
N GLU A 69 -2.02 8.07 0.38
CA GLU A 69 -2.09 7.49 -0.96
C GLU A 69 -0.96 6.46 -1.21
N GLN A 70 0.27 6.78 -0.81
CA GLN A 70 1.41 5.87 -0.94
C GLN A 70 1.24 4.59 -0.10
N ILE A 71 0.74 4.73 1.13
CA ILE A 71 0.44 3.60 2.01
C ILE A 71 -0.67 2.77 1.39
N ASP A 72 -1.82 3.35 1.06
CA ASP A 72 -2.99 2.65 0.52
C ASP A 72 -2.64 1.87 -0.77
N ARG A 73 -1.85 2.45 -1.67
CA ARG A 73 -1.35 1.75 -2.88
C ARG A 73 -0.46 0.56 -2.54
N ALA A 74 0.36 0.67 -1.50
CA ALA A 74 1.32 -0.36 -1.11
C ALA A 74 0.72 -1.43 -0.19
N VAL A 75 -0.46 -1.18 0.41
CA VAL A 75 -0.96 -1.99 1.53
C VAL A 75 -2.44 -2.32 1.48
N GLY A 76 -3.17 -1.80 0.50
CA GLY A 76 -4.52 -2.25 0.21
C GLY A 76 -4.48 -3.72 -0.19
N ILE A 77 -4.55 -4.63 0.77
CA ILE A 77 -4.35 -6.07 0.53
C ILE A 77 -5.69 -6.78 0.51
N ILE A 78 -5.84 -7.71 -0.45
CA ILE A 78 -6.95 -8.65 -0.48
C ILE A 78 -6.47 -10.10 -0.60
N PRO A 79 -7.20 -11.08 -0.03
CA PRO A 79 -6.98 -12.49 -0.31
C PRO A 79 -7.33 -12.86 -1.77
N ARG A 80 -6.63 -13.85 -2.32
CA ARG A 80 -6.91 -14.43 -3.65
C ARG A 80 -8.37 -14.84 -3.75
N GLY A 81 -9.04 -14.41 -4.82
CA GLY A 81 -10.43 -14.77 -5.09
C GLY A 81 -11.48 -14.04 -4.24
N ALA A 82 -11.10 -13.13 -3.34
CA ALA A 82 -12.05 -12.25 -2.64
C ALA A 82 -12.77 -11.29 -3.62
N PHE A 83 -12.08 -10.92 -4.70
CA PHE A 83 -12.63 -10.19 -5.85
C PHE A 83 -12.40 -10.98 -7.13
N VAL A 84 -13.28 -10.75 -8.11
CA VAL A 84 -13.19 -11.34 -9.44
C VAL A 84 -13.27 -10.26 -10.51
N LYS A 85 -12.46 -10.39 -11.55
CA LYS A 85 -12.52 -9.58 -12.76
C LYS A 85 -13.35 -10.29 -13.83
N THR A 86 -14.31 -9.59 -14.41
CA THR A 86 -15.12 -10.10 -15.52
C THR A 86 -14.36 -9.98 -16.84
N PRO A 87 -14.75 -10.74 -17.88
CA PRO A 87 -14.17 -10.57 -19.22
C PRO A 87 -14.33 -9.15 -19.81
N LEU A 88 -15.31 -8.39 -19.32
CA LEU A 88 -15.52 -6.98 -19.69
C LEU A 88 -14.61 -6.01 -18.92
N GLY A 89 -13.80 -6.53 -17.99
CA GLY A 89 -12.84 -5.77 -17.21
C GLY A 89 -13.37 -5.22 -15.88
N SER A 90 -14.67 -5.34 -15.59
CA SER A 90 -15.25 -4.90 -14.32
C SER A 90 -14.80 -5.79 -13.16
N VAL A 91 -14.54 -5.19 -12.00
CA VAL A 91 -14.13 -5.90 -10.78
C VAL A 91 -15.27 -5.88 -9.77
N HIS A 92 -15.60 -7.04 -9.22
CA HIS A 92 -16.67 -7.20 -8.23
C HIS A 92 -16.22 -8.09 -7.08
N GLU A 93 -16.79 -7.88 -5.91
CA GLU A 93 -16.63 -8.79 -4.78
C GLU A 93 -17.17 -10.17 -5.16
N ASN A 94 -16.39 -11.21 -4.87
CA ASN A 94 -16.77 -12.58 -5.15
C ASN A 94 -17.69 -13.11 -4.04
N ARG A 95 -18.99 -13.19 -4.34
CA ARG A 95 -19.99 -13.72 -3.39
C ARG A 95 -19.74 -15.18 -2.99
N ASN A 96 -19.00 -15.93 -3.80
CA ASN A 96 -18.66 -17.33 -3.53
C ASN A 96 -17.33 -17.49 -2.76
N PHE A 97 -16.63 -16.40 -2.47
CA PHE A 97 -15.44 -16.46 -1.63
C PHE A 97 -15.84 -16.84 -0.20
N GLU A 98 -15.27 -17.92 0.31
CA GLU A 98 -15.50 -18.41 1.68
C GLU A 98 -14.26 -18.26 2.56
N GLY A 99 -13.20 -17.61 2.07
CA GLY A 99 -11.90 -17.52 2.75
C GLY A 99 -10.85 -18.42 2.12
N LEU A 100 -9.58 -18.10 2.37
CA LEU A 100 -8.47 -18.97 1.98
C LEU A 100 -8.46 -20.23 2.84
N SER A 101 -8.01 -21.35 2.28
CA SER A 101 -7.70 -22.54 3.09
C SER A 101 -6.54 -22.25 4.04
N LEU A 102 -6.40 -23.07 5.10
CA LEU A 102 -5.27 -22.95 6.04
C LEU A 102 -3.89 -23.09 5.36
N THR A 103 -3.82 -23.80 4.23
CA THR A 103 -2.57 -24.00 3.49
C THR A 103 -2.25 -22.81 2.59
N GLU A 104 -3.26 -22.24 1.94
CA GLU A 104 -3.13 -21.04 1.09
C GLU A 104 -2.85 -19.80 1.93
N ALA A 105 -3.56 -19.64 3.06
CA ALA A 105 -3.44 -18.46 3.89
C ALA A 105 -2.02 -18.23 4.43
N LYS A 106 -1.15 -19.25 4.45
CA LYS A 106 0.25 -19.14 4.87
C LYS A 106 1.19 -18.63 3.76
N LYS A 107 0.71 -18.52 2.52
CA LYS A 107 1.52 -18.18 1.35
C LYS A 107 1.29 -16.73 0.96
N LEU A 108 2.37 -15.96 0.80
CA LEU A 108 2.27 -14.59 0.29
C LEU A 108 1.62 -14.52 -1.11
N SER A 109 1.80 -15.56 -1.93
CA SER A 109 1.15 -15.67 -3.24
C SER A 109 -0.39 -15.76 -3.20
N SER A 110 -0.98 -15.92 -2.02
CA SER A 110 -2.44 -15.89 -1.83
C SER A 110 -2.98 -14.51 -1.47
N TYR A 111 -2.15 -13.47 -1.50
CA TYR A 111 -2.51 -12.09 -1.18
C TYR A 111 -2.04 -11.14 -2.27
N PHE A 112 -2.88 -10.14 -2.58
CA PHE A 112 -2.69 -9.23 -3.69
C PHE A 112 -2.88 -7.78 -3.28
N HIS A 113 -2.15 -6.88 -3.93
CA HIS A 113 -2.40 -5.44 -3.88
C HIS A 113 -3.68 -5.11 -4.65
N PHE A 114 -4.63 -4.46 -3.98
CA PHE A 114 -5.92 -4.03 -4.49
C PHE A 114 -5.83 -2.63 -5.11
N THR A 115 -4.91 -2.50 -6.06
CA THR A 115 -4.68 -1.31 -6.87
C THR A 115 -4.45 -1.73 -8.31
N GLU A 116 -4.36 -0.77 -9.23
CA GLU A 116 -4.07 -1.05 -10.63
C GLU A 116 -2.72 -1.78 -10.75
N PRO A 117 -2.67 -2.97 -11.38
CA PRO A 117 -1.44 -3.76 -11.42
C PRO A 117 -0.38 -3.09 -12.30
N VAL A 118 0.85 -3.10 -11.80
CA VAL A 118 2.05 -2.59 -12.46
C VAL A 118 2.90 -3.75 -12.97
N ASN A 119 3.14 -4.76 -12.13
CA ASN A 119 4.06 -5.86 -12.44
C ASN A 119 3.42 -6.91 -13.35
N LEU A 120 2.12 -7.17 -13.21
CA LEU A 120 1.40 -8.13 -14.03
C LEU A 120 1.44 -7.78 -15.53
N LYS A 121 1.46 -6.48 -15.85
CA LYS A 121 1.57 -5.99 -17.23
C LYS A 121 2.88 -6.44 -17.88
N ASN A 122 3.94 -6.50 -17.09
CA ASN A 122 5.30 -6.84 -17.52
C ASN A 122 5.57 -8.35 -17.60
N LYS A 123 4.67 -9.22 -17.11
CA LYS A 123 4.82 -10.68 -17.19
C LYS A 123 4.77 -11.20 -18.64
N THR A 124 5.58 -12.22 -18.91
CA THR A 124 5.63 -12.94 -20.19
C THR A 124 4.34 -13.73 -20.46
N LEU A 125 4.13 -14.13 -21.72
CA LEU A 125 2.97 -14.97 -22.08
C LEU A 125 2.99 -16.33 -21.38
N LEU A 126 4.17 -16.90 -21.17
CA LEU A 126 4.32 -18.19 -20.49
C LEU A 126 3.90 -18.08 -19.01
N GLU A 127 4.36 -17.04 -18.30
CA GLU A 127 3.97 -16.81 -16.92
C GLU A 127 2.48 -16.49 -16.76
N LYS A 128 1.88 -15.81 -17.75
CA LYS A 128 0.44 -15.52 -17.77
C LYS A 128 -0.41 -16.76 -18.05
N ALA A 129 0.13 -17.80 -18.67
CA ALA A 129 -0.61 -19.03 -18.98
C ALA A 129 -0.98 -19.82 -17.71
N ASP A 130 -0.21 -19.67 -16.63
CA ASP A 130 -0.46 -20.34 -15.35
C ASP A 130 -1.40 -19.56 -14.42
N LEU A 131 -1.81 -18.35 -14.80
CA LEU A 131 -2.69 -17.48 -14.00
C LEU A 131 -4.15 -17.65 -14.40
N ASP A 132 -5.05 -17.56 -13.41
CA ASP A 132 -6.49 -17.43 -13.67
C ASP A 132 -6.82 -15.94 -13.94
N PRO A 133 -7.26 -15.55 -15.14
CA PRO A 133 -7.51 -14.14 -15.46
C PRO A 133 -8.61 -13.47 -14.63
N SER A 134 -9.47 -14.26 -13.98
CA SER A 134 -10.56 -13.76 -13.15
C SER A 134 -10.12 -13.52 -11.70
N THR A 135 -9.23 -14.35 -11.15
CA THR A 135 -8.78 -14.22 -9.74
C THR A 135 -7.37 -13.66 -9.59
N ASP A 136 -6.50 -13.82 -10.59
CA ASP A 136 -5.08 -13.44 -10.57
C ASP A 136 -4.83 -12.19 -11.44
N PHE A 137 -5.74 -11.21 -11.35
CA PHE A 137 -5.73 -9.98 -12.16
C PHE A 137 -4.96 -8.82 -11.51
N LEU A 138 -4.34 -9.05 -10.35
CA LEU A 138 -3.64 -8.06 -9.53
C LEU A 138 -2.19 -8.50 -9.26
N ASP A 139 -1.40 -7.59 -8.69
CA ASP A 139 -0.02 -7.90 -8.28
C ASP A 139 0.01 -8.65 -6.94
N SER A 140 0.71 -9.78 -6.93
CA SER A 140 0.87 -10.64 -5.75
C SER A 140 2.00 -10.14 -4.84
N LEU A 141 1.77 -10.17 -3.51
CA LEU A 141 2.76 -9.76 -2.50
C LEU A 141 4.05 -10.57 -2.53
N GLU A 142 4.03 -11.78 -3.10
CA GLU A 142 5.21 -12.63 -3.24
C GLU A 142 6.32 -11.98 -4.07
N HIS A 143 5.95 -11.08 -4.99
CA HIS A 143 6.86 -10.45 -5.94
C HIS A 143 7.22 -9.02 -5.54
N ASP A 144 6.88 -8.60 -4.31
CA ASP A 144 7.23 -7.28 -3.82
C ASP A 144 8.75 -7.11 -3.69
N ILE A 145 9.22 -5.90 -3.99
CA ILE A 145 10.63 -5.53 -3.96
C ILE A 145 10.87 -4.56 -2.80
N PRO A 146 11.86 -4.82 -1.92
CA PRO A 146 12.74 -5.99 -1.91
C PRO A 146 12.02 -7.29 -1.51
N GLN A 147 12.53 -8.43 -2.00
CA GLN A 147 12.02 -9.74 -1.59
C GLN A 147 12.19 -9.89 -0.07
N GLY A 148 11.15 -10.34 0.62
CA GLY A 148 11.15 -10.37 2.09
C GLY A 148 10.52 -9.14 2.74
N SER A 149 9.90 -8.25 1.97
CA SER A 149 9.16 -7.07 2.48
C SER A 149 7.97 -7.39 3.41
N TRP A 150 7.58 -8.66 3.52
CA TRP A 150 6.45 -9.10 4.29
C TRP A 150 6.82 -10.24 5.23
N THR A 151 6.25 -10.20 6.43
CA THR A 151 6.25 -11.34 7.35
C THR A 151 4.86 -11.96 7.38
N VAL A 152 4.78 -13.29 7.43
CA VAL A 152 3.53 -14.04 7.59
C VAL A 152 3.59 -14.79 8.91
N GLN A 153 2.62 -14.53 9.79
CA GLN A 153 2.57 -15.11 11.13
C GLN A 153 1.21 -15.75 11.40
N LEU A 154 1.24 -16.87 12.10
CA LEU A 154 0.05 -17.58 12.56
C LEU A 154 -0.18 -17.25 14.03
N GLU A 155 -1.30 -16.61 14.31
CA GLU A 155 -1.67 -16.18 15.65
C GLU A 155 -2.84 -17.02 16.18
N LYS A 156 -3.04 -17.00 17.50
CA LYS A 156 -4.16 -17.68 18.19
C LYS A 156 -4.29 -19.17 17.82
N GLY A 157 -3.18 -19.90 17.79
CA GLY A 157 -3.17 -21.32 17.41
C GLY A 157 -3.42 -21.58 15.93
N GLY A 158 -3.20 -20.57 15.07
CA GLY A 158 -3.37 -20.68 13.62
C GLY A 158 -4.77 -20.34 13.11
N THR A 159 -5.65 -19.81 13.96
CA THR A 159 -6.99 -19.36 13.55
C THR A 159 -6.97 -18.01 12.86
N VAL A 160 -5.89 -17.23 13.01
CA VAL A 160 -5.71 -15.94 12.36
C VAL A 160 -4.33 -15.91 11.71
N VAL A 161 -4.30 -15.50 10.45
CA VAL A 161 -3.07 -15.16 9.75
C VAL A 161 -2.87 -13.66 9.82
N VAL A 162 -1.66 -13.23 10.17
CA VAL A 162 -1.27 -11.84 10.25
C VAL A 162 -0.10 -11.59 9.30
N LEU A 163 -0.26 -10.61 8.42
CA LEU A 163 0.79 -10.11 7.53
C LEU A 163 1.26 -8.75 8.05
N ARG A 164 2.57 -8.55 8.15
CA ARG A 164 3.16 -7.25 8.51
C ARG A 164 4.14 -6.80 7.45
N SER A 165 4.03 -5.53 7.04
CA SER A 165 4.98 -4.91 6.12
C SER A 165 6.25 -4.51 6.88
N LEU A 166 7.41 -4.83 6.30
CA LEU A 166 8.71 -4.33 6.73
C LEU A 166 9.10 -3.02 6.02
N LEU A 167 8.41 -2.70 4.92
CA LEU A 167 8.58 -1.47 4.16
C LEU A 167 7.78 -0.32 4.78
N TRP A 168 6.55 -0.61 5.21
CA TRP A 168 5.66 0.32 5.91
C TRP A 168 5.45 -0.15 7.35
N LEU A 169 6.40 0.20 8.21
CA LEU A 169 6.35 -0.18 9.62
C LEU A 169 5.09 0.39 10.29
N GLY A 170 4.35 -0.49 10.96
CA GLY A 170 3.05 -0.16 11.56
C GLY A 170 1.85 -0.73 10.80
N LEU A 171 2.05 -1.19 9.56
CA LEU A 171 1.00 -1.90 8.83
C LEU A 171 0.82 -3.32 9.38
N THR A 172 -0.43 -3.67 9.68
CA THR A 172 -0.87 -5.03 9.97
C THR A 172 -2.10 -5.39 9.15
N PHE A 173 -2.00 -6.43 8.33
CA PHE A 173 -3.13 -7.09 7.69
C PHE A 173 -3.48 -8.38 8.45
N TYR A 174 -4.77 -8.71 8.53
CA TYR A 174 -5.24 -9.96 9.10
C TYR A 174 -6.20 -10.67 8.15
N HIS A 175 -6.21 -11.99 8.23
CA HIS A 175 -7.23 -12.84 7.62
C HIS A 175 -7.60 -13.97 8.59
N VAL A 176 -8.89 -14.28 8.70
CA VAL A 176 -9.39 -15.47 9.40
C VAL A 176 -9.67 -16.53 8.32
N PRO A 177 -8.80 -17.54 8.16
CA PRO A 177 -8.95 -18.55 7.12
C PRO A 177 -10.30 -19.26 7.19
N MET A 178 -10.77 -19.74 6.04
CA MET A 178 -12.11 -20.35 5.88
C MET A 178 -13.27 -19.43 6.30
N THR A 179 -13.05 -18.11 6.32
CA THR A 179 -14.10 -17.11 6.44
C THR A 179 -13.83 -15.93 5.51
N LYS A 180 -14.83 -15.07 5.30
CA LYS A 180 -14.68 -13.83 4.52
C LYS A 180 -13.99 -12.69 5.29
N GLN A 181 -13.59 -12.92 6.55
CA GLN A 181 -13.07 -11.85 7.40
C GLN A 181 -11.59 -11.61 7.09
N TYR A 182 -11.30 -10.41 6.63
CA TYR A 182 -9.96 -9.87 6.49
C TYR A 182 -10.00 -8.34 6.58
N GLY A 183 -8.83 -7.74 6.73
CA GLY A 183 -8.69 -6.30 6.69
C GLY A 183 -7.28 -5.90 7.09
N TYR A 184 -6.98 -4.62 6.97
CA TYR A 184 -5.72 -4.07 7.42
C TYR A 184 -5.93 -2.81 8.23
N VAL A 185 -4.90 -2.47 8.98
CA VAL A 185 -4.80 -1.22 9.70
C VAL A 185 -3.35 -0.77 9.72
N TYR A 186 -3.16 0.55 9.65
CA TYR A 186 -1.85 1.18 9.78
C TYR A 186 -1.78 1.98 11.07
N PHE A 187 -0.79 1.71 11.90
CA PHE A 187 -0.44 2.51 13.07
C PHE A 187 1.07 2.80 13.06
N GLY A 188 1.45 3.97 12.56
CA GLY A 188 2.86 4.33 12.43
C GLY A 188 3.08 5.82 12.16
N THR A 189 4.33 6.18 11.86
CA THR A 189 4.75 7.56 11.64
C THR A 189 4.58 8.05 10.20
N GLY A 190 4.15 7.18 9.28
CA GLY A 190 4.07 7.47 7.85
C GLY A 190 5.43 7.43 7.15
N GLU A 191 6.46 6.87 7.77
CA GLU A 191 7.80 6.78 7.19
C GLU A 191 8.02 5.43 6.51
N LYS A 192 8.41 5.47 5.23
CA LYS A 192 8.81 4.29 4.45
C LYS A 192 10.23 3.86 4.84
N ASN A 193 10.41 2.58 5.13
CA ASN A 193 11.71 2.01 5.45
C ASN A 193 12.53 1.77 4.16
N LEU A 194 13.25 2.80 3.73
CA LEU A 194 14.12 2.75 2.55
C LEU A 194 15.40 1.94 2.79
N ASP A 195 15.77 1.72 4.05
CA ASP A 195 16.96 0.95 4.42
C ASP A 195 16.72 -0.56 4.39
N LEU A 196 15.48 -1.00 4.18
CA LEU A 196 15.12 -2.43 4.18
C LEU A 196 16.02 -3.32 3.32
N PRO A 197 16.44 -2.93 2.09
CA PRO A 197 17.35 -3.76 1.28
C PRO A 197 18.72 -4.04 1.94
N PHE A 198 19.15 -3.20 2.89
CA PHE A 198 20.39 -3.37 3.64
C PHE A 198 20.20 -4.10 4.98
N MET A 199 18.95 -4.33 5.38
CA MET A 199 18.59 -4.98 6.64
C MET A 199 18.22 -6.46 6.50
N LEU A 200 17.91 -6.91 5.27
CA LEU A 200 17.49 -8.28 4.95
C LEU A 200 18.65 -9.24 4.69
#